data_AF-A0A9D2B3N8-F1
#
_entry.id   AF-A0A9D2B3N8-F1
#
_cell.length_a   1.000
_cell.length_b   1.000
_cell.length_c   1.000
_cell.angle_alpha   90.00
_cell.angle_beta   90.00
_cell.angle_gamma   90.00
#
_symmetry.space_group_name_H-M   'P 1'
#
loop_
_entity.id
_entity.type
_entity.pdbx_description
1 polymer ?
#
loop_
_entity_poly.entity_id
_entity_poly.type
_entity_poly.pdbx_seq_one_letter_code
_entity_poly.pdbx_strand_id
1 'polypeptide(L)'
;MNITHKNRKIEKICTDVRTAERTYGVKMAEKIHQRIDEIAAADTVEMMIQFHIGRCHPLSQNRKGQYALDLIHPYRLVFEKSGNE
;
A
#
# COMPACT_ATOMS: atom_id res chain seq x y z
N MET A 1 -5.51 10.34 1.98
CA MET A 1 -6.75 9.51 1.83
C MET A 1 -7.11 8.76 3.13
N ASN A 2 -8.39 8.39 3.32
CA ASN A 2 -8.81 7.50 4.42
C ASN A 2 -8.47 6.03 4.09
N ILE A 3 -7.82 5.32 5.03
CA ILE A 3 -7.33 3.94 4.81
C ILE A 3 -8.14 2.95 5.65
N THR A 4 -8.71 1.95 4.99
CA THR A 4 -9.30 0.77 5.63
C THR A 4 -8.51 -0.48 5.29
N HIS A 5 -8.47 -1.45 6.19
CA HIS A 5 -7.69 -2.67 6.02
C HIS A 5 -8.60 -3.88 5.81
N LYS A 6 -8.21 -4.77 4.88
CA LYS A 6 -8.96 -6.00 4.55
C LYS A 6 -9.25 -6.89 5.77
N ASN A 7 -8.34 -6.91 6.73
CA ASN A 7 -8.49 -7.64 7.99
C ASN A 7 -7.53 -7.11 9.06
N ARG A 8 -7.76 -7.54 10.30
CA ARG A 8 -6.99 -7.15 11.48
C ARG A 8 -5.50 -7.50 11.41
N LYS A 9 -5.11 -8.54 10.65
CA LYS A 9 -3.70 -8.91 10.50
C LYS A 9 -2.97 -7.88 9.63
N ILE A 10 -3.55 -7.52 8.49
CA ILE A 10 -3.01 -6.48 7.59
C ILE A 10 -2.97 -5.14 8.31
N GLU A 11 -4.04 -4.77 9.01
CA GLU A 11 -4.09 -3.56 9.83
C GLU A 11 -2.88 -3.45 10.76
N LYS A 12 -2.63 -4.47 11.59
CA LYS A 12 -1.48 -4.47 12.50
C LYS A 12 -0.13 -4.37 11.78
N ILE A 13 0.04 -5.02 10.63
CA ILE A 13 1.26 -4.91 9.83
C ILE A 13 1.44 -3.47 9.30
N CYS A 14 0.36 -2.78 8.97
CA CYS A 14 0.41 -1.42 8.42
C CYS A 14 0.51 -0.33 9.51
N THR A 15 0.07 -0.60 10.75
CA THR A 15 -0.03 0.40 11.81
C THR A 15 0.93 0.20 12.98
N ASP A 16 1.51 -0.99 13.15
CA ASP A 16 2.46 -1.29 14.22
C ASP A 16 3.80 -1.77 13.66
N VAL A 17 4.79 -0.88 13.74
CA VAL A 17 6.15 -1.13 13.23
C VAL A 17 6.78 -2.38 13.83
N ARG A 18 6.57 -2.67 15.12
CA ARG A 18 7.17 -3.86 15.77
C ARG A 18 6.56 -5.14 15.21
N THR A 19 5.27 -5.11 14.90
CA THR A 19 4.60 -6.23 14.25
C THR A 19 5.10 -6.42 12.82
N ALA A 20 5.27 -5.34 12.05
CA ALA A 20 5.83 -5.40 10.70
C ALA A 20 7.27 -5.94 10.69
N GLU A 21 8.13 -5.43 11.58
CA GLU A 21 9.53 -5.84 11.72
C GLU A 21 9.64 -7.33 12.06
N ARG A 22 8.85 -7.82 13.01
CA ARG A 22 8.85 -9.25 13.36
C ARG A 22 8.36 -10.12 12.21
N THR A 23 7.48 -9.62 11.36
CA THR A 23 6.88 -10.40 10.27
C THR A 23 7.74 -10.42 9.02
N TYR A 24 8.38 -9.29 8.68
CA TYR A 24 9.06 -9.11 7.39
C TYR A 24 10.49 -8.53 7.48
N GLY A 25 10.96 -8.20 8.68
CA GLY A 25 12.24 -7.55 8.91
C GLY A 25 12.19 -6.02 8.76
N VAL A 26 13.21 -5.36 9.31
CA VAL A 26 13.28 -3.88 9.44
C VAL A 26 13.12 -3.18 8.09
N LYS A 27 13.91 -3.55 7.09
CA LYS A 27 13.87 -2.90 5.77
C LYS A 27 12.50 -3.00 5.08
N MET A 28 11.79 -4.11 5.30
CA MET A 28 10.44 -4.26 4.74
C MET A 28 9.44 -3.43 5.54
N ALA A 29 9.53 -3.44 6.87
CA ALA A 29 8.67 -2.65 7.74
C ALA A 29 8.76 -1.16 7.40
N GLU A 30 9.96 -0.60 7.31
CA GLU A 30 10.21 0.78 6.89
C GLU A 30 9.53 1.07 5.55
N LYS A 31 9.64 0.14 4.58
CA LYS A 31 9.05 0.31 3.26
C LYS A 31 7.53 0.26 3.29
N ILE A 32 6.94 -0.64 4.07
CA ILE A 32 5.48 -0.74 4.25
C ILE A 32 4.95 0.57 4.83
N HIS A 33 5.53 1.05 5.93
CA HIS A 33 5.09 2.28 6.58
C HIS A 33 5.27 3.49 5.67
N GLN A 34 6.39 3.58 4.94
CA GLN A 34 6.57 4.61 3.89
C GLN A 34 5.41 4.61 2.88
N ARG A 35 4.96 3.43 2.40
CA ARG A 35 3.83 3.36 1.45
C ARG A 35 2.52 3.78 2.07
N ILE A 36 2.28 3.43 3.34
CA ILE A 36 1.08 3.86 4.06
C ILE A 36 1.04 5.38 4.21
N ASP A 37 2.17 5.99 4.58
CA ASP A 37 2.28 7.45 4.70
C ASP A 37 2.07 8.15 3.36
N GLU A 38 2.65 7.62 2.27
CA GLU A 38 2.43 8.12 0.90
C GLU A 38 0.95 8.06 0.48
N ILE A 39 0.24 6.98 0.79
CA ILE A 39 -1.21 6.86 0.52
C ILE A 39 -2.01 7.84 1.40
N ALA A 40 -1.63 7.98 2.66
CA ALA A 40 -2.32 8.86 3.60
C ALA A 40 -2.17 10.34 3.18
N ALA A 41 -0.98 10.73 2.70
CA ALA A 41 -0.65 12.10 2.29
C ALA A 41 -1.17 12.48 0.89
N ALA A 42 -1.37 11.53 -0.01
CA ALA A 42 -1.88 11.82 -1.34
C ALA A 42 -3.38 12.18 -1.33
N ASP A 43 -3.77 13.06 -2.26
CA ASP A 43 -5.16 13.47 -2.46
C ASP A 43 -5.97 12.39 -3.20
N THR A 44 -5.37 11.78 -4.23
CA THR A 44 -6.01 10.76 -5.08
C THR A 44 -5.02 9.66 -5.52
N VAL A 45 -5.55 8.50 -5.92
CA VAL A 45 -4.73 7.42 -6.50
C VAL A 45 -4.17 7.83 -7.87
N GLU A 46 -4.94 8.61 -8.64
CA GLU A 46 -4.53 9.17 -9.92
C GLU A 46 -3.28 10.04 -9.77
N MET A 47 -3.21 10.87 -8.73
CA MET A 47 -2.01 11.64 -8.39
C MET A 47 -0.82 10.71 -8.13
N MET A 48 -1.01 9.65 -7.35
CA MET A 48 0.07 8.68 -7.08
C MET A 48 0.58 8.01 -8.37
N ILE A 49 -0.31 7.69 -9.31
CA ILE A 49 0.05 7.13 -10.62
C ILE A 49 0.80 8.17 -11.46
N GLN A 50 0.26 9.39 -11.59
CA GLN A 50 0.81 10.47 -12.40
C GLN A 50 2.24 10.83 -11.99
N PHE A 51 2.50 10.91 -10.69
CA PHE A 51 3.82 11.26 -10.15
C PHE A 51 4.66 10.04 -9.77
N HIS A 52 4.22 8.83 -10.14
CA HIS A 52 4.91 7.57 -9.83
C HIS A 52 5.29 7.41 -8.35
N ILE A 53 4.46 7.92 -7.44
CA ILE A 53 4.66 7.79 -5.99
C ILE A 53 4.69 6.31 -5.65
N GLY A 54 5.77 5.85 -5.04
CA GLY A 54 6.03 4.45 -4.76
C GLY A 54 5.89 3.48 -5.94
N ARG A 55 6.08 3.98 -7.17
CA ARG A 55 5.84 3.25 -8.43
C ARG A 55 4.41 2.74 -8.53
N CYS A 56 3.44 3.54 -8.11
CA CYS A 56 2.02 3.20 -8.18
C CYS A 56 1.60 2.88 -9.62
N HIS A 57 0.96 1.73 -9.80
CA HIS A 57 0.43 1.31 -11.11
C HIS A 57 -0.86 0.50 -10.94
N PRO A 58 -1.81 0.62 -11.89
CA PRO A 58 -2.99 -0.22 -11.90
C PRO A 58 -2.61 -1.67 -12.22
N LEU A 59 -3.36 -2.60 -11.66
CA LEU A 59 -3.28 -4.01 -11.98
C LEU A 59 -4.31 -4.38 -13.05
N SER A 60 -4.02 -5.46 -13.78
CA SER A 60 -4.83 -5.93 -14.90
C SER A 60 -5.49 -7.28 -14.64
N GLN A 61 -6.30 -7.74 -15.59
CA GLN A 61 -6.96 -9.06 -15.57
C GLN A 61 -7.86 -9.24 -14.32
N ASN A 62 -7.69 -10.35 -13.60
CA ASN A 62 -8.46 -10.71 -12.39
C ASN A 62 -8.22 -9.76 -11.20
N ARG A 63 -7.36 -8.74 -11.37
CA ARG A 63 -7.05 -7.73 -10.36
C ARG A 63 -7.38 -6.31 -10.83
N LYS A 64 -8.16 -6.18 -11.92
CA LYS A 64 -8.68 -4.88 -12.37
C LYS A 64 -9.40 -4.17 -11.22
N GLY A 65 -9.15 -2.87 -11.08
CA GLY A 65 -9.65 -2.05 -9.96
C GLY A 65 -8.72 -2.01 -8.74
N GLN A 66 -7.66 -2.82 -8.75
CA GLN A 66 -6.59 -2.77 -7.76
C GLN A 66 -5.36 -2.03 -8.28
N TYR A 67 -4.57 -1.54 -7.35
CA TYR A 67 -3.33 -0.81 -7.58
C TYR A 67 -2.21 -1.46 -6.77
N ALA A 68 -0.97 -1.27 -7.21
CA ALA A 68 0.20 -1.76 -6.50
C ALA A 68 1.27 -0.68 -6.34
N LEU A 69 1.90 -0.68 -5.17
CA LEU A 69 3.12 0.06 -4.86
C LEU A 69 4.25 -0.95 -4.63
N ASP A 70 5.45 -0.61 -5.10
CA ASP A 70 6.61 -1.48 -4.92
C ASP A 70 7.10 -1.42 -3.47
N LEU A 71 7.29 -2.61 -2.89
CA LEU A 71 8.02 -2.80 -1.65
C LEU A 71 9.46 -3.25 -1.98
N ILE A 72 10.10 -4.02 -1.10
CA ILE A 72 11.36 -4.69 -1.45
C ILE A 72 11.04 -5.82 -2.43
N HIS A 73 11.74 -5.84 -3.58
CA HIS A 73 11.50 -6.84 -4.63
C HIS A 73 11.56 -8.27 -4.06
N PRO A 74 10.63 -9.17 -4.46
CA PRO A 74 9.57 -9.00 -5.48
C PRO A 74 8.19 -8.54 -4.93
N TYR A 75 8.12 -8.02 -3.71
CA TYR A 75 6.87 -7.76 -3.01
C TYR A 75 6.21 -6.43 -3.40
N ARG A 76 4.88 -6.39 -3.27
CA ARG A 76 4.04 -5.22 -3.56
C ARG A 76 3.00 -5.03 -2.46
N LEU A 77 2.75 -3.78 -2.10
CA LEU A 77 1.56 -3.40 -1.33
C LEU A 77 0.43 -3.20 -2.33
N VAL A 78 -0.69 -3.90 -2.11
CA VAL A 78 -1.84 -3.86 -3.00
C VAL A 78 -2.99 -3.21 -2.25
N PHE A 79 -3.67 -2.28 -2.92
CA PHE A 79 -4.86 -1.61 -2.40
C PHE A 79 -5.86 -1.36 -3.52
N GLU A 80 -7.08 -1.00 -3.14
CA GLU A 80 -8.17 -0.62 -4.03
C GLU A 80 -8.89 0.58 -3.42
N LYS A 81 -9.61 1.34 -4.26
CA LYS A 81 -10.47 2.41 -3.76
C LYS A 81 -11.69 1.80 -3.08
N SER A 82 -12.03 2.30 -1.89
CA SER A 82 -13.29 1.95 -1.22
C SER A 82 -14.38 2.90 -1.72
N GLY A 83 -15.27 2.42 -2.58
CA GLY A 83 -16.38 3.21 -3.11
C GLY A 83 -16.78 2.76 -4.53
N ASN A 84 -18.08 2.70 -4.80
CA ASN A 84 -18.62 2.45 -6.13
C ASN A 84 -18.57 3.75 -6.95
N GLU A 85 -17.55 3.91 -7.79
CA GLU A 85 -17.63 4.71 -9.02
C GLU A 85 -17.00 3.93 -10.19
#